data_AF-A0A2S5NG91-F1
#
_entry.id   AF-A0A2S5NG91-F1
#
_cell.length_a   1.000
_cell.length_b   1.000
_cell.length_c   1.000
_cell.angle_alpha   90.00
_cell.angle_beta   90.00
_cell.angle_gamma   90.00
#
_symmetry.space_group_name_H-M   'P 1'
#
loop_
_entity.id
_entity.type
_entity.pdbx_description
1 polymer ?
#
loop_
_entity_poly.entity_id
_entity_poly.type
_entity_poly.pdbx_seq_one_letter_code
_entity_poly.pdbx_strand_id
1 'polypeptide(L)' 'ILVCPVTKGPLIFDKKNNELISKSARLAYPIRDGIPVMLQEEARKIGPDEKIGTE' A
#
# COMPACT_ATOMS: atom_id res chain seq x y z
N ILE A 1 3.76 -13.49 -7.12
CA ILE A 1 4.02 -12.05 -7.32
C ILE A 1 2.84 -11.30 -6.71
N LEU A 2 3.08 -10.29 -5.87
CA LEU A 2 2.04 -9.48 -5.24
C LEU A 2 1.82 -8.20 -6.06
N VAL A 3 0.57 -7.83 -6.35
CA VAL A 3 0.20 -6.66 -7.18
C VAL A 3 -0.97 -5.90 -6.57
N CYS A 4 -1.13 -4.62 -6.92
CA CYS A 4 -2.24 -3.81 -6.47
C CYS A 4 -3.59 -4.41 -6.96
N PRO A 5 -4.61 -4.56 -6.10
CA PRO A 5 -5.88 -5.17 -6.48
C PRO A 5 -6.67 -4.30 -7.48
N VAL A 6 -6.48 -2.98 -7.43
CA VAL A 6 -7.16 -1.99 -8.28
C VAL A 6 -6.45 -1.81 -9.62
N THR A 7 -5.17 -1.45 -9.60
CA THR A 7 -4.44 -1.05 -10.81
C THR A 7 -3.66 -2.19 -11.46
N LYS A 8 -3.53 -3.33 -10.78
CA LYS A 8 -2.65 -4.46 -11.17
C LYS A 8 -1.17 -4.08 -11.31
N GLY A 9 -0.79 -2.91 -10.81
CA GLY A 9 0.58 -2.40 -10.84
C GLY A 9 1.43 -2.86 -9.66
N PRO A 10 2.70 -2.42 -9.62
CA PRO A 10 3.64 -2.74 -8.54
C PRO A 10 3.21 -2.12 -7.20
N LEU A 11 3.64 -2.75 -6.12
CA LEU A 11 3.47 -2.28 -4.74
C LEU A 11 4.83 -1.99 -4.13
N ILE A 12 4.88 -0.99 -3.26
CA ILE A 12 6.05 -0.63 -2.47
C ILE A 12 5.78 -1.01 -1.03
N PHE A 13 6.65 -1.80 -0.43
CA PHE A 13 6.53 -2.10 1.00
C PHE A 13 7.09 -0.94 1.81
N ASP A 14 6.24 -0.36 2.65
CA ASP A 14 6.62 0.64 3.64
C ASP A 14 6.81 -0.08 4.98
N LYS A 15 8.07 -0.31 5.33
CA LYS A 15 8.46 -0.95 6.59
C LYS A 15 8.06 -0.13 7.81
N LYS A 16 8.04 1.20 7.70
CA LYS A 16 7.78 2.10 8.84
C LYS A 16 6.32 1.99 9.28
N ASN A 17 5.41 1.95 8.31
CA ASN A 17 3.98 1.85 8.57
C ASN A 17 3.45 0.40 8.51
N ASN A 18 4.29 -0.55 8.06
CA ASN A 18 3.91 -1.94 7.82
C ASN A 18 2.74 -2.05 6.82
N GLU A 19 2.87 -1.36 5.68
CA GLU A 19 1.84 -1.26 4.65
C GLU A 19 2.42 -1.54 3.25
N LEU A 20 1.55 -1.86 2.31
CA LEU A 20 1.88 -1.97 0.89
C LEU A 20 1.25 -0.80 0.14
N ILE A 21 2.07 -0.04 -0.54
CA ILE A 21 1.67 1.21 -1.17
C ILE A 21 1.56 1.04 -2.67
N SER A 22 0.40 1.40 -3.21
CA SER A 22 0.18 1.61 -4.63
C SER A 22 0.23 3.10 -4.95
N LYS A 23 1.33 3.56 -5.56
CA LYS A 23 1.49 4.95 -6.00
C LYS A 23 0.43 5.37 -7.01
N SER A 24 0.15 4.51 -7.99
CA SER A 24 -0.84 4.79 -9.05
C SER A 24 -2.26 4.90 -8.50
N ALA A 25 -2.61 4.09 -7.50
CA ALA A 25 -3.93 4.15 -6.86
C ALA A 25 -4.01 5.23 -5.77
N ARG A 26 -2.86 5.73 -5.27
CA ARG A 26 -2.76 6.56 -4.06
C ARG A 26 -3.39 5.89 -2.83
N LEU A 27 -3.11 4.59 -2.68
CA LEU A 27 -3.65 3.75 -1.60
C LEU A 27 -2.52 3.00 -0.89
N ALA A 28 -2.63 2.90 0.44
CA ALA A 28 -1.80 2.06 1.29
C ALA A 28 -2.65 0.94 1.89
N TYR A 29 -2.26 -0.31 1.66
CA TYR A 29 -2.92 -1.51 2.15
C TYR A 29 -2.19 -1.98 3.42
N PRO A 30 -2.86 -2.05 4.58
CA PRO A 30 -2.20 -2.43 5.82
C PRO A 30 -1.85 -3.93 5.85
N ILE A 31 -0.78 -4.28 6.55
CA ILE A 31 -0.45 -5.67 6.87
C ILE A 31 -0.82 -5.94 8.32
N ARG A 32 -1.76 -6.86 8.55
CA ARG A 32 -2.23 -7.29 9.88
C ARG A 32 -1.85 -8.75 10.09
N ASP A 33 -1.17 -9.05 11.19
CA ASP A 33 -0.69 -10.41 11.51
C ASP A 33 0.14 -11.06 10.39
N GLY A 34 0.92 -10.25 9.66
CA GLY A 34 1.73 -10.71 8.52
C GLY A 34 0.92 -10.93 7.23
N ILE A 35 -0.39 -10.67 7.23
CA ILE A 35 -1.28 -10.83 6.07
C ILE A 35 -1.64 -9.46 5.49
N PRO A 36 -1.33 -9.20 4.21
CA PRO A 36 -1.80 -8.02 3.49
C PRO A 36 -3.33 -7.96 3.39
N VAL A 37 -3.94 -6.88 3.87
CA VAL A 37 -5.36 -6.60 3.69
C VAL A 37 -5.57 -5.89 2.35
N MET A 38 -5.78 -6.66 1.29
CA MET A 38 -5.86 -6.19 -0.09
C MET A 38 -7.27 -5.75 -0.51
N LEU A 39 -7.98 -5.07 0.39
CA LEU A 39 -9.32 -4.52 0.17
C LEU A 39 -9.24 -3.01 0.02
N GLN A 40 -9.99 -2.45 -0.93
CA GLN A 40 -9.92 -1.02 -1.24
C GLN A 40 -10.51 -0.16 -0.11
N GLU A 41 -11.55 -0.66 0.55
CA GLU A 41 -12.23 -0.03 1.68
C GLU A 41 -11.37 0.01 2.96
N GLU A 42 -10.47 -0.96 3.12
CA GLU A 42 -9.51 -1.00 4.24
C GLU A 42 -8.23 -0.22 3.93
N ALA A 43 -8.05 0.21 2.68
CA ALA A 43 -6.87 0.93 2.25
C ALA A 43 -6.93 2.40 2.68
N ARG A 44 -5.83 2.88 3.26
CA ARG A 44 -5.65 4.29 3.60
C ARG A 44 -5.33 5.09 2.35
N LYS A 45 -5.97 6.25 2.18
CA LYS A 45 -5.63 7.20 1.11
C LYS A 45 -4.31 7.90 1.41
N ILE A 46 -3.45 7.98 0.40
CA ILE A 46 -2.15 8.66 0.48
C ILE A 46 -2.32 10.07 -0.09
N GLY A 47 -1.93 11.06 0.71
CA GLY A 47 -1.90 12.46 0.29
C GLY A 47 -0.83 12.71 -0.79
N PRO A 48 -0.96 13.78 -1.59
CA PRO A 48 0.02 14.11 -2.64
C PRO A 48 1.45 14.37 -2.09
N ASP A 49 1.56 14.83 -0.84
CA ASP A 49 2.83 15.17 -0.19
C ASP A 49 3.41 14.07 0.71
N GLU A 50 2.74 12.92 0.79
CA GLU A 50 3.17 11.86 1.70
C GLU A 50 4.41 11.15 1.15
N LYS A 51 5.51 11.26 1.91
CA LYS A 51 6.77 10.59 1.58
C LYS A 51 6.63 9.09 1.85
N ILE A 52 6.54 8.32 0.77
CA ILE A 52 6.56 6.85 0.82
C ILE A 52 7.96 6.42 1.22
N GLY A 53 8.10 5.91 2.46
CA GLY A 53 9.38 5.50 3.03
C GLY A 53 9.91 4.25 2.34
N THR A 54 11.03 4.39 1.64
CA THR A 54 11.86 3.26 1.18
C THR A 54 13.23 3.42 1.83
N GLU A 55 13.38 2.90 3.05
CA GLU A 55 14.68 2.63 3.68
C GLU A 55 14.96 1.12 3.66
#